data_AF-A0A968STU8-F1
#
_entry.id   AF-A0A968STU8-F1
#
_cell.length_a   1.000
_cell.length_b   1.000
_cell.length_c   1.000
_cell.angle_alpha   90.00
_cell.angle_beta   90.00
_cell.angle_gamma   90.00
#
_symmetry.space_group_name_H-M   'P 1'
#
loop_
_entity.id
_entity.type
_entity.pdbx_description
1 polymer ?
#
loop_
_entity_poly.entity_id
_entity_poly.type
_entity_poly.pdbx_seq_one_letter_code
_entity_poly.pdbx_strand_id
1 'polypeptide(L)'
;MEDGVHQRAEWEFPSETPHPATWPVGEARAIALGLLADAALVALLTIDTQRRVVYVKQGGRAVAELALDHGVIVVGARREPIIELEIELRQAGTRADLDALAVALREHIAIVPEPRSKLARGLALLAATV
;
A
#
# COMPACT_ATOMS: atom_id res chain seq x y z
N MET A 1 -9.43 -8.13 -7.86
CA MET A 1 -8.41 -7.15 -8.31
C MET A 1 -7.84 -7.71 -9.58
N GLU A 2 -8.18 -7.09 -10.70
CA GLU A 2 -7.73 -7.51 -12.03
C GLU A 2 -6.43 -6.74 -12.32
N ASP A 3 -5.44 -7.41 -12.92
CA ASP A 3 -4.18 -6.80 -13.37
C ASP A 3 -3.37 -5.99 -12.34
N GLY A 4 -3.51 -6.29 -11.03
CA GLY A 4 -2.78 -5.59 -9.97
C GLY A 4 -3.26 -4.16 -9.70
N VAL A 5 -4.44 -3.77 -10.19
CA VAL A 5 -5.02 -2.44 -9.95
C VAL A 5 -5.83 -2.45 -8.64
N HIS A 6 -5.55 -1.46 -7.78
CA HIS A 6 -6.19 -1.27 -6.49
C HIS A 6 -6.96 0.06 -6.48
N GLN A 7 -8.20 0.05 -6.00
CA GLN A 7 -8.98 1.26 -5.72
C GLN A 7 -9.58 1.15 -4.33
N ARG A 8 -9.21 2.08 -3.46
CA ARG A 8 -9.60 2.09 -2.03
C ARG A 8 -9.78 3.52 -1.56
N ALA A 9 -10.65 3.71 -0.57
CA ALA A 9 -10.65 4.94 0.22
C ALA A 9 -9.47 4.90 1.19
N GLU A 10 -8.77 6.03 1.32
CA GLU A 10 -7.55 6.14 2.12
C GLU A 10 -7.60 7.44 2.93
N TRP A 11 -7.18 7.33 4.20
CA TRP A 11 -7.08 8.45 5.13
C TRP A 11 -5.71 8.43 5.77
N GLU A 12 -4.97 9.51 5.60
CA GLU A 12 -3.62 9.66 6.15
C GLU A 12 -3.55 10.89 7.05
N PHE A 13 -2.94 10.72 8.22
CA PHE A 13 -2.67 11.82 9.14
C PHE A 13 -1.51 11.43 10.06
N PRO A 14 -0.76 12.42 10.57
CA PRO A 14 0.26 12.16 11.58
C PRO A 14 -0.35 11.54 12.83
N SER A 15 0.31 10.53 13.39
CA SER A 15 -0.04 9.96 14.69
C SER A 15 1.22 9.49 15.41
N GLU A 16 1.26 9.70 16.72
CA GLU A 16 2.30 9.16 17.60
C GLU A 16 1.99 7.73 18.04
N THR A 17 0.73 7.30 17.93
CA THR A 17 0.28 5.97 18.37
C THR A 17 -0.61 5.29 17.31
N PRO A 18 -0.67 3.96 17.28
CA PRO A 18 -1.61 3.25 16.39
C PRO A 18 -3.06 3.30 16.91
N HIS A 19 -3.32 3.82 18.11
CA HIS A 19 -4.65 3.75 18.72
C HIS A 19 -5.62 4.80 18.15
N PRO A 20 -6.79 4.42 17.62
CA PRO A 20 -7.68 5.34 16.90
C PRO A 20 -8.28 6.45 17.76
N ALA A 21 -8.27 6.32 19.09
CA ALA A 21 -8.72 7.39 19.99
C ALA A 21 -7.98 8.71 19.78
N THR A 22 -6.70 8.67 19.37
CA THR A 22 -5.84 9.85 19.14
C THR A 22 -5.91 10.40 17.71
N TRP A 23 -6.63 9.74 16.80
CA TRP A 23 -6.77 10.19 15.42
C TRP A 23 -7.66 11.44 15.31
N PRO A 24 -7.54 12.26 14.25
CA PRO A 24 -8.49 13.33 13.98
C PRO A 24 -9.94 12.82 13.94
N VAL A 25 -10.88 13.65 14.40
CA VAL A 25 -12.31 13.32 14.32
C VAL A 25 -12.71 13.21 12.84
N GLY A 26 -13.28 12.07 12.46
CA GLY A 26 -13.69 11.80 11.09
C GLY A 26 -14.08 10.35 10.87
N GLU A 27 -14.36 10.01 9.61
CA GLU A 27 -14.83 8.69 9.19
C GLU A 27 -13.87 7.56 9.56
N ALA A 28 -12.57 7.71 9.27
CA ALA A 28 -11.55 6.71 9.61
C ALA A 28 -11.51 6.38 11.11
N ARG A 29 -11.58 7.41 11.97
CA ARG A 29 -11.63 7.23 13.43
C ARG A 29 -12.90 6.51 13.87
N ALA A 30 -14.05 6.88 13.33
CA ALA A 30 -15.33 6.26 13.67
C ALA A 30 -15.35 4.78 13.28
N ILE A 31 -14.89 4.45 12.07
CA ILE A 31 -14.77 3.07 11.58
C ILE A 31 -13.83 2.27 12.49
N ALA A 32 -12.62 2.80 12.75
CA ALA A 32 -11.63 2.09 13.55
C ALA A 32 -12.06 1.87 15.00
N LEU A 33 -12.67 2.86 15.65
CA LEU A 33 -13.21 2.71 17.01
C LEU A 33 -14.38 1.72 17.05
N GLY A 34 -15.25 1.73 16.03
CA GLY A 34 -16.36 0.77 15.92
C GLY A 34 -15.89 -0.67 15.75
N LEU A 35 -14.81 -0.89 14.98
CA LEU A 35 -14.19 -2.21 14.82
C LEU A 35 -13.43 -2.67 16.06
N LEU A 36 -12.76 -1.73 16.74
CA LEU A 36 -11.97 -2.03 17.93
C LEU A 36 -12.84 -2.34 19.15
N ALA A 37 -13.96 -1.62 19.32
CA ALA A 37 -14.76 -1.62 20.53
C ALA A 37 -13.86 -1.47 21.77
N ASP A 38 -13.85 -2.46 22.67
CA ASP A 38 -13.03 -2.49 23.89
C ASP A 38 -11.80 -3.40 23.76
N ALA A 39 -11.50 -3.93 22.56
CA ALA A 39 -10.37 -4.82 22.35
C ALA A 39 -9.04 -4.06 22.41
N ALA A 40 -8.00 -4.72 22.91
CA ALA A 40 -6.64 -4.20 22.83
C ALA A 40 -6.07 -4.40 21.42
N LEU A 41 -5.39 -3.38 20.90
CA LEU A 41 -4.61 -3.51 19.67
C LEU A 41 -3.37 -4.38 19.92
N VAL A 42 -3.16 -5.36 19.03
CA VAL A 42 -1.98 -6.22 19.02
C VAL A 42 -1.31 -6.17 17.65
N ALA A 43 0.02 -6.12 17.64
CA ALA A 43 0.79 -6.16 16.41
C ALA A 43 0.76 -7.59 15.84
N LEU A 44 0.05 -7.78 14.72
CA LEU A 44 -0.05 -9.09 14.05
C LEU A 44 1.15 -9.36 13.14
N LEU A 45 1.68 -8.32 12.52
CA LEU A 45 2.78 -8.37 11.55
C LEU A 45 3.45 -7.00 11.45
N THR A 46 4.65 -6.99 10.88
CA THR A 46 5.38 -5.76 10.54
C THR A 46 5.71 -5.75 9.06
N ILE A 47 5.51 -4.61 8.42
CA ILE A 47 5.96 -4.35 7.05
C ILE A 47 7.04 -3.28 7.17
N ASP A 48 8.29 -3.63 6.85
CA ASP A 48 9.43 -2.73 6.90
C ASP A 48 9.97 -2.56 5.48
N THR A 49 9.87 -1.34 4.94
CA THR A 49 10.27 -1.02 3.58
C THR A 49 11.09 0.25 3.51
N GLN A 50 12.07 0.23 2.61
CA GLN A 50 12.71 1.43 2.09
C GLN A 50 11.97 1.81 0.81
N ARG A 51 11.26 2.95 0.87
CA ARG A 51 10.50 3.51 -0.24
C ARG A 51 11.33 4.58 -0.95
N ARG A 52 11.43 4.48 -2.28
CA ARG A 52 11.98 5.53 -3.16
C ARG A 52 10.88 6.04 -4.07
N VAL A 53 10.66 7.35 -4.05
CA VAL A 53 9.57 7.99 -4.78
C VAL A 53 10.10 8.85 -5.92
N VAL A 54 9.45 8.76 -7.08
CA VAL A 54 9.59 9.71 -8.18
C VAL A 54 8.22 10.17 -8.67
N TYR A 55 8.11 11.44 -9.03
CA TYR A 55 6.87 12.01 -9.57
C TYR A 55 6.90 12.03 -11.08
N VAL A 56 5.87 11.47 -11.70
CA VAL A 56 5.72 11.48 -13.15
C VAL A 56 4.88 12.66 -13.59
N LYS A 57 5.41 13.39 -14.58
CA LYS A 57 4.71 14.50 -15.23
C LYS A 57 4.48 14.20 -16.71
N GLN A 58 3.28 14.51 -17.19
CA GLN A 58 2.94 14.52 -18.62
C GLN A 58 2.40 15.89 -19.01
N GLY A 59 3.10 16.57 -19.93
CA GLY A 59 2.73 17.93 -20.34
C GLY A 59 2.65 18.92 -19.16
N GLY A 60 3.53 18.77 -18.17
CA GLY A 60 3.54 19.59 -16.95
C GLY A 60 2.54 19.17 -15.85
N ARG A 61 1.56 18.31 -16.14
CA ARG A 61 0.64 17.75 -15.13
C ARG A 61 1.34 16.65 -14.35
N ALA A 62 1.29 16.70 -13.01
CA ALA A 62 1.72 15.57 -12.19
C ALA A 62 0.65 14.48 -12.22
N VAL A 63 0.89 13.40 -12.97
CA VAL A 63 -0.12 12.37 -13.27
C VAL A 63 -0.03 11.17 -12.33
N ALA A 64 1.17 10.83 -11.88
CA ALA A 64 1.38 9.68 -11.01
C ALA A 64 2.57 9.87 -10.07
N GLU A 65 2.53 9.13 -8.98
CA GLU A 65 3.68 8.81 -8.14
C GLU A 65 4.14 7.39 -8.47
N LEU A 66 5.44 7.21 -8.66
CA LEU A 66 6.07 5.90 -8.77
C LEU A 66 6.85 5.65 -7.50
N ALA A 67 6.52 4.57 -6.80
CA ALA A 67 7.18 4.17 -5.56
C ALA A 67 7.85 2.80 -5.74
N LEU A 68 9.16 2.74 -5.53
CA LEU A 68 9.89 1.48 -5.42
C LEU A 68 10.05 1.12 -3.95
N ASP A 69 9.41 0.04 -3.55
CA ASP A 69 9.50 -0.52 -2.21
C ASP A 69 10.44 -1.72 -2.20
N HIS A 70 11.46 -1.65 -1.36
CA HIS A 70 12.35 -2.78 -1.09
C HIS A 70 12.37 -3.05 0.42
N GLY A 71 12.04 -4.28 0.82
CA GLY A 71 11.84 -4.56 2.24
C GLY A 71 11.37 -5.97 2.55
N VAL A 72 10.63 -6.11 3.65
CA VAL A 72 10.23 -7.40 4.19
C VAL A 72 8.94 -7.31 5.00
N ILE A 73 8.10 -8.32 4.85
CA ILE A 73 6.97 -8.62 5.75
C ILE A 73 7.48 -9.59 6.82
N VAL A 74 7.23 -9.30 8.09
CA VAL A 74 7.65 -10.11 9.23
C VAL A 74 6.42 -10.55 10.03
N VAL A 75 6.31 -11.86 10.26
CA VAL A 75 5.25 -12.47 11.08
C VAL A 75 5.86 -13.50 12.03
N GLY A 76 6.08 -13.10 13.29
CA GLY A 76 6.86 -13.90 14.23
C GLY A 76 8.25 -14.20 13.68
N ALA A 77 8.62 -15.48 13.55
CA ALA A 77 9.89 -15.91 12.97
C ALA A 77 9.89 -15.95 11.42
N ARG A 78 8.72 -15.79 10.78
CA ARG A 78 8.59 -15.89 9.32
C ARG A 78 8.80 -14.56 8.65
N ARG A 79 9.34 -14.61 7.44
CA ARG A 79 9.71 -13.44 6.65
C ARG A 79 9.34 -13.67 5.18
N GLU A 80 8.83 -12.64 4.53
CA GLU A 80 8.55 -12.63 3.09
C GLU A 80 9.13 -11.34 2.47
N PRO A 81 10.03 -11.43 1.47
CA PRO A 81 10.66 -10.26 0.89
C PRO A 81 9.68 -9.41 0.07
N ILE A 82 9.92 -8.11 0.03
CA ILE A 82 9.21 -7.13 -0.80
C ILE A 82 10.20 -6.52 -1.79
N ILE A 83 9.88 -6.61 -3.07
CA ILE A 83 10.47 -5.82 -4.14
C ILE A 83 9.35 -5.45 -5.11
N GLU A 84 8.74 -4.30 -4.90
CA GLU A 84 7.51 -3.91 -5.58
C GLU A 84 7.64 -2.50 -6.15
N LEU A 85 7.11 -2.30 -7.35
CA LEU A 85 6.92 -1.00 -7.95
C LEU A 85 5.43 -0.67 -7.94
N GLU A 86 5.06 0.40 -7.25
CA GLU A 86 3.70 0.92 -7.19
C GLU A 86 3.57 2.16 -8.09
N ILE A 87 2.42 2.28 -8.76
CA ILE A 87 2.03 3.46 -9.53
C ILE A 87 0.74 3.98 -8.95
N GLU A 88 0.80 5.13 -8.29
CA GLU A 88 -0.37 5.77 -7.69
C GLU A 88 -0.77 6.99 -8.51
N LEU A 89 -1.99 6.98 -9.03
CA LEU A 89 -2.51 8.13 -9.77
C LEU A 89 -2.67 9.33 -8.83
N ARG A 90 -2.15 10.47 -9.29
CA ARG A 90 -2.37 11.76 -8.64
C ARG A 90 -3.70 12.34 -9.11
N GLN A 91 -4.14 13.43 -8.48
CA GLN A 91 -5.42 14.08 -8.81
C GLN A 91 -5.59 14.42 -10.31
N ALA A 92 -4.50 14.77 -11.01
CA ALA A 92 -4.52 15.08 -12.45
C ALA A 92 -4.25 13.87 -13.36
N GLY A 93 -4.07 12.68 -12.78
CA GLY A 93 -3.85 11.42 -13.47
C GLY A 93 -5.16 10.73 -13.84
N THR A 94 -5.10 9.96 -14.91
CA THR A 94 -6.23 9.20 -15.45
C THR A 94 -5.89 7.72 -15.56
N ARG A 95 -6.90 6.87 -15.74
CA ARG A 95 -6.67 5.44 -16.01
C ARG A 95 -5.78 5.22 -17.25
N ALA A 96 -5.94 6.04 -18.29
CA ALA A 96 -5.10 5.97 -19.48
C ALA A 96 -3.63 6.30 -19.17
N ASP A 97 -3.36 7.25 -18.27
CA ASP A 97 -1.99 7.54 -17.82
C ASP A 97 -1.38 6.32 -17.09
N LEU A 98 -2.16 5.64 -16.22
CA LEU A 98 -1.72 4.42 -15.53
C LEU A 98 -1.40 3.30 -16.51
N ASP A 99 -2.30 3.03 -17.45
CA ASP A 99 -2.14 1.95 -18.43
C ASP A 99 -0.91 2.21 -19.32
N ALA A 100 -0.71 3.46 -19.76
CA ALA A 100 0.46 3.87 -20.54
C ALA A 100 1.78 3.70 -19.76
N LEU A 101 1.79 4.06 -18.47
CA LEU A 101 2.96 3.87 -17.61
C LEU A 101 3.25 2.39 -17.39
N ALA A 102 2.23 1.57 -17.17
CA ALA A 102 2.40 0.13 -17.00
C ALA A 102 2.96 -0.54 -18.27
N VAL A 103 2.52 -0.13 -19.45
CA VAL A 103 3.09 -0.58 -20.73
C VAL A 103 4.56 -0.17 -20.85
N ALA A 104 4.87 1.11 -20.67
CA ALA A 104 6.23 1.62 -20.79
C ALA A 104 7.20 0.95 -19.79
N LEU A 105 6.77 0.69 -18.56
CA LEU A 105 7.59 -0.02 -17.57
C LEU A 105 7.87 -1.47 -17.99
N ARG A 106 6.88 -2.19 -18.52
CA ARG A 106 7.05 -3.57 -19.00
C ARG A 106 8.01 -3.69 -20.19
N GLU A 107 8.17 -2.63 -20.98
CA GLU A 107 9.15 -2.60 -22.07
C GLU A 107 10.60 -2.51 -21.56
N HIS A 108 10.81 -2.02 -20.33
CA HIS A 108 12.14 -1.81 -19.76
C HIS A 108 12.52 -2.80 -18.66
N ILE A 109 11.54 -3.30 -17.90
CA ILE A 109 11.76 -4.20 -16.76
C ILE A 109 10.72 -5.33 -16.74
N ALA A 110 11.17 -6.53 -16.32
CA ALA A 110 10.29 -7.67 -16.14
C ALA A 110 9.49 -7.50 -14.83
N ILE A 111 8.32 -6.89 -14.93
CA ILE A 111 7.36 -6.74 -13.82
C ILE A 111 6.14 -7.64 -14.05
N VAL A 112 5.64 -8.24 -12.97
CA VAL A 112 4.39 -9.00 -12.94
C VAL A 112 3.40 -8.29 -12.02
N PRO A 113 2.11 -8.19 -12.39
CA PRO A 113 1.12 -7.62 -11.49
C PRO A 113 0.98 -8.45 -10.21
N GLU A 114 1.00 -7.78 -9.06
CA GLU A 114 0.70 -8.39 -7.76
C GLU A 114 -0.71 -7.94 -7.33
N PRO A 115 -1.71 -8.82 -7.39
CA PRO A 115 -3.08 -8.46 -7.00
C PRO A 115 -3.24 -8.33 -5.49
N ARG A 116 -2.33 -8.84 -4.65
CA ARG A 116 -2.47 -8.78 -3.19
C ARG A 116 -1.78 -7.53 -2.64
N SER A 117 -2.39 -6.87 -1.65
CA SER A 117 -1.68 -5.85 -0.89
C SER A 117 -0.59 -6.49 0.00
N LYS A 118 0.38 -5.70 0.43
CA LYS A 118 1.38 -6.12 1.43
C LYS A 118 0.71 -6.66 2.71
N LEU A 119 -0.38 -6.03 3.16
CA LEU A 119 -1.17 -6.52 4.28
C LEU A 119 -1.80 -7.90 3.98
N ALA A 120 -2.40 -8.08 2.81
CA ALA A 120 -3.00 -9.36 2.43
C ALA A 120 -1.95 -10.49 2.35
N ARG A 121 -0.75 -10.20 1.82
CA ARG A 121 0.40 -11.12 1.83
C ARG A 121 0.80 -11.49 3.26
N GLY A 122 0.94 -10.50 4.14
CA GLY A 122 1.30 -10.75 5.53
C GLY A 122 0.23 -11.51 6.33
N LEU A 123 -1.06 -11.27 6.08
CA LEU A 123 -2.14 -12.06 6.68
C LEU A 123 -2.14 -13.51 6.17
N ALA A 124 -1.85 -13.73 4.88
CA ALA A 124 -1.68 -15.08 4.34
C ALA A 124 -0.47 -15.78 4.97
N LEU A 125 0.64 -15.07 5.14
CA LEU A 125 1.82 -15.57 5.84
C LEU A 125 1.49 -15.89 7.30
N LEU A 126 0.68 -15.08 7.98
CA LEU A 126 0.20 -15.34 9.34
C LEU A 126 -0.63 -16.61 9.45
N ALA A 127 -1.60 -16.79 8.53
CA ALA A 127 -2.54 -17.90 8.53
C ALA A 127 -1.93 -19.24 8.10
N ALA A 128 -0.82 -19.23 7.36
CA ALA A 128 -0.12 -20.46 7.02
C ALA A 128 0.24 -21.23 8.32
N THR A 129 -0.22 -22.46 8.45
CA THR A 129 0.13 -23.33 9.59
C THR A 129 1.40 -24.11 9.24
N VAL A 130 2.22 -24.46 10.24
CA VAL A 130 3.36 -25.38 10.07
C VAL A 130 2.83 -26.80 9.91
#